data_AF-C5LGY1-F1
#
_entry.id   AF-C5LGY1-F1
#
_cell.length_a   1.000
_cell.length_b   1.000
_cell.length_c   1.000
_cell.angle_alpha   90.00
_cell.angle_beta   90.00
_cell.angle_gamma   90.00
#
_symmetry.space_group_name_H-M   'P 1'
#
loop_
_entity.id
_entity.type
_entity.pdbx_description
1 polymer ?
#
loop_
_entity_poly.entity_id
_entity_poly.type
_entity_poly.pdbx_seq_one_letter_code
_entity_poly.pdbx_strand_id
1 'polypeptide(L)'
;YKQHEASFWTAEEIDLGQDLRDWETLTKNEQHFIKNVLAFFAASDGIVMENLASKFSCEVQIPEARAFYGFQTGMETIHSET
;
A
#
# COMPACT_ATOMS: atom_id res chain seq x y z
N TYR A 1 -10.59 2.00 13.29
CA TYR A 1 -10.89 0.62 12.85
C TYR A 1 -12.06 0.57 11.89
N LYS A 2 -13.31 0.78 12.31
CA LYS A 2 -14.49 0.62 11.42
C LYS A 2 -14.48 1.47 10.14
N GLN A 3 -13.97 2.70 10.19
CA GLN A 3 -13.78 3.51 8.98
C GLN A 3 -12.75 2.89 8.02
N HIS A 4 -11.70 2.26 8.54
CA HIS A 4 -10.67 1.60 7.73
C HIS A 4 -11.21 0.31 7.10
N GLU A 5 -11.95 -0.47 7.89
CA GLU A 5 -12.65 -1.68 7.42
C GLU A 5 -13.67 -1.37 6.32
N ALA A 6 -14.40 -0.26 6.43
CA ALA A 6 -15.35 0.17 5.41
C ALA A 6 -14.68 0.63 4.10
N SER A 7 -13.36 0.86 4.12
CA SER A 7 -12.55 1.25 2.96
C SER A 7 -11.72 0.10 2.41
N PHE A 8 -12.06 -1.15 2.73
CA PHE A 8 -11.40 -2.32 2.16
C PHE A 8 -11.53 -2.33 0.63
N TRP A 9 -10.46 -2.75 -0.05
CA TRP A 9 -10.41 -2.99 -1.49
C TRP A 9 -9.36 -4.08 -1.77
N THR A 10 -9.41 -4.69 -2.96
CA THR A 10 -8.37 -5.63 -3.43
C THR A 10 -7.68 -5.12 -4.69
N ALA A 11 -6.44 -5.56 -4.95
CA ALA A 11 -5.65 -5.13 -6.10
C ALA A 11 -6.38 -5.35 -7.43
N GLU A 12 -7.18 -6.41 -7.53
CA GLU A 12 -7.97 -6.74 -8.72
C GLU A 12 -9.11 -5.75 -9.03
N GLU A 13 -9.47 -4.87 -8.09
CA GLU A 13 -10.45 -3.80 -8.33
C GLU A 13 -9.87 -2.67 -9.21
N ILE A 14 -8.54 -2.65 -9.43
CA ILE A 14 -7.87 -1.66 -10.27
C ILE A 14 -7.72 -2.21 -11.70
N ASP A 15 -8.47 -1.64 -12.63
CA ASP A 15 -8.32 -1.95 -14.07
C ASP A 15 -7.16 -1.16 -14.68
N LEU A 16 -6.01 -1.82 -14.86
CA LEU A 16 -4.80 -1.26 -15.48
C LEU A 16 -4.75 -1.47 -17.01
N GLY A 17 -5.81 -2.01 -17.62
CA GLY A 17 -5.79 -2.42 -19.03
C GLY A 17 -5.54 -1.28 -20.00
N GLN A 18 -5.95 -0.06 -19.64
CA GLN A 18 -5.79 1.12 -20.50
C GLN A 18 -4.50 1.88 -20.25
N ASP A 19 -3.95 1.79 -19.04
CA ASP A 19 -2.79 2.53 -18.56
C ASP A 19 -1.54 2.25 -19.41
N LEU A 20 -1.39 1.04 -19.95
CA LEU A 20 -0.28 0.72 -20.86
C LEU A 20 -0.28 1.61 -22.11
N ARG A 21 -1.46 1.97 -22.63
CA ARG A 21 -1.58 2.84 -23.80
C ARG A 21 -1.18 4.27 -23.45
N ASP A 22 -1.66 4.77 -22.31
CA ASP A 22 -1.32 6.11 -21.84
C ASP A 22 0.17 6.19 -21.47
N TRP A 23 0.73 5.13 -20.88
CA TRP A 23 2.14 5.02 -20.55
C TRP A 23 3.05 5.21 -21.78
N GLU A 24 2.68 4.62 -22.92
CA GLU A 24 3.41 4.78 -24.19
C GLU A 24 3.40 6.21 -24.74
N THR A 25 2.39 7.03 -24.37
CA THR A 25 2.28 8.42 -24.80
C THR A 25 3.17 9.38 -24.01
N LEU A 26 3.65 8.95 -22.83
CA LEU A 26 4.48 9.77 -21.95
C LEU A 26 5.89 9.99 -22.51
N THR A 27 6.48 11.12 -22.16
CA THR A 27 7.88 11.39 -22.42
C THR A 27 8.78 10.49 -21.58
N LYS A 28 10.04 10.32 -22.01
CA LYS A 28 11.05 9.56 -21.25
C LYS A 28 11.25 10.11 -19.82
N ASN A 29 11.13 11.43 -19.64
CA ASN A 29 11.30 12.06 -18.34
C ASN A 29 10.13 11.76 -17.41
N GLU A 30 8.89 11.80 -17.91
CA GLU A 30 7.70 11.43 -17.14
C GLU A 30 7.74 9.95 -16.74
N GLN A 31 8.07 9.06 -17.69
CA GLN A 31 8.24 7.65 -17.38
C GLN A 31 9.34 7.39 -16.35
N HIS A 32 10.47 8.08 -16.46
CA HIS A 32 11.56 7.97 -15.48
C HIS A 32 11.13 8.46 -14.10
N PHE A 33 10.41 9.57 -14.03
CA PHE A 33 9.88 10.11 -12.79
C PHE A 33 8.92 9.12 -12.12
N ILE A 34 7.89 8.64 -12.85
CA ILE A 34 6.88 7.73 -12.30
C ILE A 34 7.52 6.42 -11.84
N LYS A 35 8.47 5.85 -12.61
CA LYS A 35 9.21 4.64 -12.19
C LYS A 35 9.93 4.82 -10.86
N ASN A 36 10.57 5.97 -10.62
CA ASN A 36 11.25 6.21 -9.35
C ASN A 36 10.26 6.39 -8.20
N VAL A 37 9.10 7.01 -8.45
CA VAL A 37 8.03 7.12 -7.45
C VAL A 37 7.50 5.74 -7.08
N LEU A 38 7.20 4.89 -8.06
CA LEU A 38 6.75 3.52 -7.81
C LEU A 38 7.82 2.69 -7.08
N ALA A 39 9.09 2.82 -7.47
CA ALA A 39 10.18 2.12 -6.79
C ALA A 39 10.36 2.56 -5.32
N PHE A 40 10.11 3.84 -5.02
CA PHE A 40 10.10 4.33 -3.64
C PHE A 40 8.97 3.70 -2.83
N PHE A 41 7.75 3.66 -3.37
CA PHE A 41 6.59 3.09 -2.69
C PHE A 41 6.73 1.57 -2.44
N ALA A 42 7.19 0.82 -3.45
CA ALA A 42 7.44 -0.61 -3.34
C ALA A 42 8.43 -0.96 -2.21
N ALA A 43 9.37 -0.06 -1.89
CA ALA A 43 10.28 -0.24 -0.77
C ALA A 43 9.70 0.26 0.57
N SER A 44 8.89 1.33 0.56
CA SER A 44 8.37 1.94 1.79
C SER A 44 7.35 1.05 2.49
N ASP A 45 6.52 0.30 1.76
CA ASP A 45 5.46 -0.51 2.35
C ASP A 45 6.04 -1.62 3.24
N GLY A 46 7.15 -2.24 2.81
CA GLY A 46 7.88 -3.20 3.63
C GLY A 46 8.43 -2.61 4.93
N ILE A 47 8.91 -1.35 4.90
CA ILE A 47 9.42 -0.65 6.10
C ILE A 47 8.28 -0.35 7.08
N VAL A 48 7.13 0.09 6.57
CA VAL A 48 5.93 0.36 7.38
C VAL A 48 5.42 -0.93 8.01
N MET A 49 5.33 -2.00 7.24
CA MET A 49 4.88 -3.31 7.70
C MET A 49 5.79 -3.86 8.81
N GLU A 50 7.12 -3.77 8.66
CA GLU A 50 8.07 -4.22 9.67
C GLU A 50 7.89 -3.46 10.99
N ASN A 51 7.67 -2.15 10.95
CA ASN A 51 7.43 -1.35 12.15
C ASN A 51 6.08 -1.69 12.82
N LEU A 52 5.02 -1.90 12.03
CA LEU A 52 3.71 -2.29 12.55
C LEU A 52 3.76 -3.66 13.24
N ALA A 53 4.45 -4.63 12.63
CA ALA A 53 4.51 -6.00 13.12
C ALA A 53 5.44 -6.14 14.34
N SER A 54 6.65 -5.56 14.28
CA SER A 54 7.67 -5.76 15.32
C SER A 54 7.51 -4.81 16.52
N LYS A 55 6.92 -3.62 16.33
CA LYS A 55 6.78 -2.60 17.38
C LYS A 55 5.35 -2.31 17.75
N PHE A 56 4.60 -1.60 16.91
CA PHE A 56 3.30 -1.03 17.34
C PHE A 56 2.28 -2.09 17.76
N SER A 57 2.19 -3.20 17.04
CA SER A 57 1.29 -4.31 17.40
C SER A 57 1.76 -5.08 18.64
N CYS A 58 3.05 -5.00 18.98
CA CYS A 58 3.63 -5.63 20.17
C CYS A 58 3.51 -4.75 21.41
N GLU A 59 3.75 -3.44 21.29
CA GLU A 59 3.79 -2.49 22.39
C GLU A 59 2.38 -2.08 22.85
N VAL A 60 1.46 -1.84 21.92
CA VAL A 60 0.10 -1.39 22.25
C VAL A 60 -0.76 -2.58 22.68
N GLN A 61 -1.29 -2.52 23.90
CA GLN A 61 -2.14 -3.58 24.47
C GLN A 61 -3.65 -3.32 24.35
N ILE A 62 -4.05 -2.12 23.91
CA ILE A 62 -5.46 -1.75 23.75
C ILE A 62 -6.07 -2.57 22.61
N PRO A 63 -7.09 -3.41 22.84
CA PRO A 63 -7.63 -4.33 21.84
C PRO A 63 -8.13 -3.62 20.57
N GLU A 64 -8.79 -2.49 20.70
CA GLU A 64 -9.35 -1.72 19.59
C GLU A 64 -8.24 -1.14 18.68
N ALA A 65 -7.12 -0.75 19.28
CA ALA A 65 -5.94 -0.29 18.53
C ALA A 65 -5.26 -1.46 17.81
N ARG A 66 -5.17 -2.64 18.45
CA ARG A 66 -4.64 -3.85 17.83
C ARG A 66 -5.51 -4.35 16.68
N ALA A 67 -6.84 -4.24 16.79
CA ALA A 67 -7.76 -4.54 15.69
C ALA A 67 -7.52 -3.60 14.49
N PHE A 68 -7.25 -2.32 14.75
CA PHE A 68 -6.85 -1.38 13.71
C PHE A 68 -5.51 -1.75 13.06
N TYR A 69 -4.47 -2.06 13.85
CA TYR A 69 -3.17 -2.44 13.31
C TYR A 69 -3.21 -3.75 12.51
N GLY A 70 -3.97 -4.76 12.96
CA GLY A 70 -4.13 -6.00 12.21
C GLY A 70 -4.77 -5.76 10.83
N PHE A 71 -5.78 -4.88 10.76
CA PHE A 71 -6.37 -4.50 9.48
C PHE A 71 -5.41 -3.68 8.62
N GLN A 72 -4.65 -2.77 9.24
CA GLN A 72 -3.62 -2.00 8.54
C GLN A 72 -2.55 -2.91 7.94
N THR A 73 -2.04 -3.90 8.66
CA THR A 73 -1.09 -4.87 8.11
C THR A 73 -1.64 -5.59 6.89
N GLY A 74 -2.92 -5.99 6.90
CA GLY A 74 -3.57 -6.58 5.72
C GLY A 74 -3.61 -5.62 4.53
N MET A 75 -3.98 -4.35 4.76
CA MET A 75 -4.02 -3.34 3.70
C MET A 75 -2.64 -2.98 3.16
N GLU A 76 -1.60 -2.87 3.99
CA GLU A 76 -0.23 -2.60 3.49
C GLU A 76 0.30 -3.76 2.62
N THR A 77 -0.14 -5.00 2.85
CA THR A 77 0.18 -6.11 1.93
C THR A 77 -0.48 -5.91 0.57
N ILE A 78 -1.73 -5.43 0.54
CA ILE A 78 -2.46 -5.13 -0.71
C ILE A 78 -1.82 -3.92 -1.42
N HIS A 79 -1.41 -2.90 -0.67
CA HIS A 79 -0.64 -1.78 -1.23
C HIS A 79 0.67 -2.26 -1.87
N SER A 80 1.41 -3.16 -1.20
CA SER A 80 2.66 -3.69 -1.73
C SER A 80 2.47 -4.58 -2.97
N GLU A 81 1.26 -5.10 -3.22
CA GLU A 81 0.91 -5.86 -4.42
C GLU A 81 0.54 -4.96 -5.61
N THR A 82 0.11 -3.72 -5.35
CA THR A 82 -0.41 -2.76 -6.34
C THR A 82 0.69 -1.87 -6.92
#